data_AF-A0A955FTR8-F1
#
_entry.id   AF-A0A955FTR8-F1
#
_cell.length_a   1.000
_cell.length_b   1.000
_cell.length_c   1.000
_cell.angle_alpha   90.00
_cell.angle_beta   90.00
_cell.angle_gamma   90.00
#
_symmetry.space_group_name_H-M   'P 1'
#
loop_
_entity.id
_entity.type
_entity.pdbx_description
1 polymer ?
#
loop_
_entity_poly.entity_id
_entity_poly.type
_entity_poly.pdbx_seq_one_letter_code
_entity_poly.pdbx_strand_id
1 'polypeptide(L)'
;TASTWLDNVKLKITGQIVGSHNITVESGSDLILEIASSNNGSSTPNGTVEATPETITVASNDSQPSTPVGIGKNQTVVVNGERGDITVSNKGTLKGSGTVGGVTVETGGTVAPGESPGCLNVGDTTFTSGSNFDVELGGTNVCTEYDQMVVTGTIDLGGATLNTSFVNGFTASSGQSFVIISNDGTEAVTGTFAGLAQGATVTVNGVNFTISYNGGDGNDVVLTFLSAPGTPDSGFEIIRLNPILTLITTTSLAGAIMIIHRKYGEINNK
;
A
#
# COMPACT_ATOMS: atom_id res chain seq x y z
N THR A 1 25.75 -14.89 3.63
CA THR A 1 25.65 -15.55 2.31
C THR A 1 24.20 -15.55 1.93
N ALA A 2 23.82 -14.78 0.91
CA ALA A 2 22.44 -14.78 0.41
C ALA A 2 22.07 -16.21 0.04
N SER A 3 21.08 -16.76 0.73
CA SER A 3 20.49 -18.06 0.37
C SER A 3 19.74 -17.82 -0.92
N THR A 4 20.34 -18.14 -2.07
CA THR A 4 19.62 -18.16 -3.34
C THR A 4 18.69 -19.37 -3.30
N TRP A 5 17.53 -19.20 -2.68
CA TRP A 5 16.44 -20.18 -2.76
C TRP A 5 16.16 -20.40 -4.24
N LEU A 6 16.18 -21.66 -4.68
CA LEU A 6 15.88 -21.98 -6.07
C LEU A 6 14.39 -21.75 -6.29
N ASP A 7 14.05 -20.63 -6.93
CA ASP A 7 12.68 -20.36 -7.36
C ASP A 7 12.14 -21.54 -8.18
N ASN A 8 11.09 -22.20 -7.66
CA ASN A 8 10.37 -23.31 -8.30
C ASN A 8 11.16 -24.62 -8.39
N VAL A 9 11.59 -25.17 -7.25
CA VAL A 9 12.06 -26.56 -7.17
C VAL A 9 10.96 -27.48 -7.69
N LYS A 10 11.21 -28.19 -8.80
CA LYS A 10 10.26 -29.12 -9.40
C LYS A 10 10.67 -30.55 -9.12
N LEU A 11 9.81 -31.32 -8.44
CA LEU A 11 9.91 -32.77 -8.35
C LEU A 11 8.91 -33.40 -9.32
N LYS A 12 9.39 -34.22 -10.25
CA LYS A 12 8.54 -34.92 -11.22
C LYS A 12 8.52 -36.42 -10.97
N ILE A 13 7.33 -37.00 -10.84
CA ILE A 13 7.12 -38.44 -10.66
C ILE A 13 6.54 -39.01 -11.95
N THR A 14 7.25 -39.93 -12.61
CA THR A 14 6.83 -40.52 -13.90
C THR A 14 6.53 -42.02 -13.86
N GLY A 15 7.10 -42.75 -12.90
CA GLY A 15 6.88 -44.19 -12.74
C GLY A 15 5.47 -44.54 -12.24
N GLN A 16 5.16 -45.84 -12.20
CA GLN A 16 3.94 -46.34 -11.57
C GLN A 16 3.87 -45.93 -10.10
N ILE A 17 2.71 -45.45 -9.66
CA ILE A 17 2.41 -45.20 -8.25
C ILE A 17 1.40 -46.26 -7.80
N VAL A 18 1.68 -46.98 -6.72
CA VAL A 18 0.82 -48.07 -6.21
C VAL A 18 0.26 -47.69 -4.84
N GLY A 19 -1.02 -47.98 -4.61
CA GLY A 19 -1.72 -47.73 -3.35
C GLY A 19 -2.53 -46.43 -3.36
N SER A 20 -3.68 -46.45 -2.69
CA SER A 20 -4.72 -45.40 -2.76
C SER A 20 -4.50 -44.23 -1.79
N HIS A 21 -3.25 -43.76 -1.66
CA HIS A 21 -2.88 -42.67 -0.75
C HIS A 21 -3.03 -41.30 -1.40
N ASN A 22 -3.14 -40.25 -0.58
CA ASN A 22 -3.01 -38.87 -1.05
C ASN A 22 -1.53 -38.47 -1.04
N ILE A 23 -1.07 -37.90 -2.13
CA ILE A 23 0.23 -37.23 -2.24
C ILE A 23 -0.02 -35.73 -2.11
N THR A 24 0.67 -35.10 -1.17
CA THR A 24 0.53 -33.68 -0.85
C THR A 24 1.90 -33.01 -0.85
N VAL A 25 1.91 -31.69 -1.06
CA VAL A 25 3.06 -30.83 -0.80
C VAL A 25 2.80 -30.11 0.53
N GLU A 26 3.83 -29.96 1.36
CA GLU A 26 3.73 -29.22 2.62
C GLU A 26 3.36 -27.76 2.35
N SER A 27 2.49 -27.19 3.19
CA SER A 27 2.15 -25.77 3.11
C SER A 27 3.39 -24.89 3.23
N GLY A 28 3.43 -23.75 2.54
CA GLY A 28 4.57 -22.84 2.59
C GLY A 28 5.84 -23.37 1.93
N SER A 29 5.82 -24.57 1.34
CA SER A 29 6.96 -25.11 0.61
C SER A 29 7.12 -24.44 -0.77
N ASP A 30 8.37 -24.22 -1.18
CA ASP A 30 8.72 -23.77 -2.53
C ASP A 30 8.58 -24.88 -3.60
N LEU A 31 8.26 -26.12 -3.19
CA LEU A 31 8.16 -27.29 -4.05
C LEU A 31 6.93 -27.23 -4.96
N ILE A 32 7.16 -27.46 -6.25
CA ILE A 32 6.13 -27.81 -7.22
C ILE A 32 6.27 -29.31 -7.52
N LEU A 33 5.25 -30.09 -7.19
CA LEU A 33 5.21 -31.51 -7.50
C LEU A 33 4.45 -31.72 -8.82
N GLU A 34 5.09 -32.36 -9.80
CA GLU A 34 4.43 -32.79 -11.03
C GLU A 34 4.25 -34.32 -11.01
N ILE A 35 2.99 -34.76 -10.91
CA ILE A 35 2.63 -36.18 -11.01
C ILE A 35 2.31 -36.48 -12.47
N ALA A 36 3.24 -37.15 -13.15
CA ALA A 36 3.12 -37.60 -14.53
C ALA A 36 3.22 -39.13 -14.62
N SER A 37 2.59 -39.82 -13.67
CA SER A 37 2.71 -41.27 -13.52
C SER A 37 2.08 -42.03 -14.69
N SER A 38 2.78 -43.06 -15.18
CA SER A 38 2.29 -43.95 -16.25
C SER A 38 1.12 -44.84 -15.82
N ASN A 39 0.95 -45.07 -14.52
CA ASN A 39 -0.18 -45.76 -13.93
C ASN A 39 -0.31 -45.28 -12.48
N ASN A 40 -1.26 -44.37 -12.25
CA ASN A 40 -1.43 -43.70 -10.97
C ASN A 40 -2.51 -44.39 -10.15
N GLY A 41 -2.09 -45.28 -9.24
CA GLY A 41 -2.96 -45.93 -8.27
C GLY A 41 -3.26 -45.09 -7.02
N SER A 42 -2.69 -43.89 -6.92
CA SER A 42 -2.94 -42.96 -5.81
C SER A 42 -4.29 -42.25 -5.95
N SER A 43 -4.70 -41.61 -4.88
CA SER A 43 -5.91 -40.77 -4.84
C SER A 43 -5.64 -39.34 -5.35
N THR A 44 -4.38 -38.96 -5.57
CA THR A 44 -4.01 -37.67 -6.17
C THR A 44 -3.86 -37.81 -7.68
N PRO A 45 -4.67 -37.13 -8.51
CA PRO A 45 -4.58 -37.22 -9.96
C PRO A 45 -3.21 -36.80 -10.51
N ASN A 46 -2.89 -37.27 -11.72
CA ASN A 46 -1.78 -36.70 -12.48
C ASN A 46 -2.03 -35.21 -12.71
N GLY A 47 -0.97 -34.41 -12.62
CA GLY A 47 -1.01 -32.96 -12.75
C GLY A 47 0.03 -32.28 -11.87
N THR A 48 -0.05 -30.96 -11.84
CA THR A 48 0.76 -30.13 -10.95
C THR A 48 0.07 -30.00 -9.59
N VAL A 49 0.81 -30.25 -8.52
CA VAL A 49 0.43 -30.02 -7.13
C VAL A 49 1.37 -28.95 -6.59
N GLU A 50 0.82 -27.79 -6.24
CA GLU A 50 1.56 -26.71 -5.59
C GLU A 50 1.25 -26.66 -4.09
N ALA A 51 2.20 -26.13 -3.30
CA ALA A 51 1.97 -25.87 -1.89
C ALA A 51 0.82 -24.88 -1.67
N THR A 52 -0.01 -25.13 -0.67
CA THR A 52 -0.95 -24.13 -0.16
C THR A 52 -0.22 -23.07 0.66
N PRO A 53 -0.76 -21.84 0.75
CA PRO A 53 -0.21 -20.81 1.63
C PRO A 53 -0.11 -21.26 3.09
N GLU A 54 0.93 -20.79 3.77
CA GLU A 54 1.16 -20.98 5.20
C GLU A 54 1.27 -19.63 5.89
N THR A 55 0.62 -19.50 7.05
CA THR A 55 0.80 -18.36 7.95
C THR A 55 1.49 -18.83 9.22
N ILE A 56 2.62 -18.20 9.57
CA ILE A 56 3.38 -18.45 10.78
C ILE A 56 3.25 -17.22 11.67
N THR A 57 2.77 -17.40 12.90
CA THR A 57 2.67 -16.30 13.87
C THR A 57 3.78 -16.40 14.91
N VAL A 58 4.59 -15.35 15.01
CA VAL A 58 5.52 -15.13 16.11
C VAL A 58 4.82 -14.30 17.17
N ALA A 59 4.40 -14.96 18.25
CA ALA A 59 3.74 -14.30 19.37
C ALA A 59 4.73 -13.56 20.28
N SER A 60 4.22 -12.66 21.13
CA SER A 60 5.01 -11.87 22.08
C SER A 60 5.74 -12.68 23.15
N ASN A 61 5.31 -13.91 23.42
CA ASN A 61 5.93 -14.82 24.38
C ASN A 61 6.89 -15.83 23.72
N ASP A 62 7.23 -15.63 22.45
CA ASP A 62 8.19 -16.50 21.78
C ASP A 62 9.58 -16.38 22.41
N SER A 63 10.24 -17.53 22.61
CA SER A 63 11.53 -17.63 23.32
C SER A 63 12.76 -17.55 22.40
N GLN A 64 12.59 -17.15 21.15
CA GLN A 64 13.63 -17.07 20.11
C GLN A 64 13.75 -15.63 19.55
N PRO A 65 13.99 -14.62 20.39
CA PRO A 65 13.90 -13.20 20.00
C PRO A 65 14.97 -12.76 19.01
N SER A 66 16.08 -13.50 18.88
CA SER A 66 17.20 -13.15 17.99
C SER A 66 17.41 -14.16 16.86
N THR A 67 16.53 -15.15 16.72
CA THR A 67 16.66 -16.17 15.68
C THR A 67 16.28 -15.58 14.33
N PRO A 68 17.14 -15.66 13.29
CA PRO A 68 16.81 -15.19 11.96
C PRO A 68 15.69 -16.00 11.32
N VAL A 69 14.91 -15.38 10.43
CA VAL A 69 13.81 -16.02 9.70
C VAL A 69 13.92 -15.75 8.20
N GLY A 70 13.90 -16.81 7.40
CA GLY A 70 13.64 -16.71 5.96
C GLY A 70 12.15 -16.90 5.68
N ILE A 71 11.57 -16.05 4.85
CA ILE A 71 10.17 -16.13 4.42
C ILE A 71 10.15 -16.48 2.94
N GLY A 72 9.78 -17.73 2.64
CA GLY A 72 9.74 -18.28 1.28
C GLY A 72 8.42 -18.05 0.55
N LYS A 73 8.29 -18.65 -0.63
CA LYS A 73 7.10 -18.53 -1.45
C LYS A 73 5.89 -19.08 -0.70
N ASN A 74 4.75 -18.38 -0.82
CA ASN A 74 3.50 -18.78 -0.17
C ASN A 74 3.56 -18.78 1.37
N GLN A 75 4.60 -18.19 1.98
CA GLN A 75 4.68 -18.00 3.43
C GLN A 75 4.33 -16.58 3.81
N THR A 76 3.51 -16.43 4.84
CA THR A 76 3.29 -15.17 5.55
C THR A 76 3.78 -15.33 6.98
N VAL A 77 4.74 -14.52 7.41
CA VAL A 77 5.17 -14.48 8.81
C VAL A 77 4.61 -13.23 9.46
N VAL A 78 3.76 -13.42 10.47
CA VAL A 78 3.19 -12.35 11.31
C VAL A 78 4.01 -12.25 12.59
N VAL A 79 4.79 -11.17 12.74
CA VAL A 79 5.60 -10.93 13.93
C VAL A 79 4.90 -9.96 14.86
N ASN A 80 4.43 -10.46 16.00
CA ASN A 80 3.87 -9.68 17.11
C ASN A 80 4.76 -9.71 18.38
N GLY A 81 5.83 -10.49 18.34
CA GLY A 81 6.89 -10.53 19.35
C GLY A 81 8.21 -10.03 18.80
N GLU A 82 9.28 -10.76 19.09
CA GLU A 82 10.64 -10.41 18.67
C GLU A 82 11.26 -11.50 17.77
N ARG A 83 12.01 -11.09 16.74
CA ARG A 83 12.87 -11.96 15.92
C ARG A 83 14.19 -11.29 15.58
N GLY A 84 15.15 -12.11 15.16
CA GLY A 84 16.39 -11.63 14.55
C GLY A 84 16.15 -11.11 13.14
N ASP A 85 17.19 -11.19 12.31
CA ASP A 85 17.14 -10.71 10.93
C ASP A 85 16.12 -11.48 10.08
N ILE A 86 15.42 -10.76 9.20
CA ILE A 86 14.44 -11.32 8.28
C ILE A 86 14.94 -11.21 6.85
N THR A 87 14.82 -12.30 6.09
CA THR A 87 14.93 -12.27 4.62
C THR A 87 13.59 -12.63 4.02
N VAL A 88 12.98 -11.70 3.28
CA VAL A 88 11.72 -11.90 2.58
C VAL A 88 12.00 -12.24 1.13
N SER A 89 11.82 -13.50 0.76
CA SER A 89 12.06 -13.98 -0.60
C SER A 89 10.84 -13.73 -1.50
N ASN A 90 10.98 -14.05 -2.78
CA ASN A 90 9.91 -13.92 -3.78
C ASN A 90 8.59 -14.57 -3.31
N LYS A 91 7.51 -13.79 -3.30
CA LYS A 91 6.16 -14.19 -2.83
C LYS A 91 6.07 -14.59 -1.35
N GLY A 92 7.09 -14.24 -0.55
CA GLY A 92 7.00 -14.24 0.90
C GLY A 92 6.47 -12.90 1.41
N THR A 93 5.80 -12.92 2.56
CA THR A 93 5.25 -11.72 3.20
C THR A 93 5.69 -11.64 4.67
N LEU A 94 6.34 -10.54 5.04
CA LEU A 94 6.53 -10.12 6.44
C LEU A 94 5.40 -9.17 6.83
N LYS A 95 4.72 -9.47 7.95
CA LYS A 95 3.65 -8.65 8.52
C LYS A 95 3.71 -8.64 10.05
N GLY A 96 2.89 -7.82 10.73
CA GLY A 96 2.72 -7.82 12.19
C GLY A 96 3.19 -6.55 12.88
N SER A 97 2.98 -6.48 14.20
CA SER A 97 3.24 -5.27 15.01
C SER A 97 4.41 -5.38 15.99
N GLY A 98 5.32 -6.33 15.77
CA GLY A 98 6.44 -6.65 16.66
C GLY A 98 7.74 -5.92 16.32
N THR A 99 8.85 -6.52 16.75
CA THR A 99 10.21 -6.04 16.52
C THR A 99 11.04 -7.13 15.83
N VAL A 100 11.76 -6.75 14.78
CA VAL A 100 12.71 -7.64 14.10
C VAL A 100 14.08 -6.99 13.97
N GLY A 101 15.10 -7.80 13.68
CA GLY A 101 16.44 -7.33 13.33
C GLY A 101 16.47 -6.64 11.96
N GLY A 102 17.58 -6.78 11.24
CA GLY A 102 17.68 -6.26 9.88
C GLY A 102 16.70 -6.95 8.93
N VAL A 103 16.19 -6.23 7.93
CA VAL A 103 15.25 -6.76 6.94
C VAL A 103 15.82 -6.63 5.55
N THR A 104 16.01 -7.76 4.87
CA THR A 104 16.31 -7.79 3.43
C THR A 104 15.07 -8.26 2.67
N VAL A 105 14.58 -7.44 1.74
CA VAL A 105 13.42 -7.75 0.92
C VAL A 105 13.89 -7.98 -0.51
N GLU A 106 13.86 -9.23 -0.94
CA GLU A 106 14.27 -9.63 -2.29
C GLU A 106 13.15 -9.31 -3.31
N THR A 107 13.48 -9.38 -4.60
CA THR A 107 12.51 -9.16 -5.68
C THR A 107 11.29 -10.07 -5.51
N GLY A 108 10.09 -9.48 -5.52
CA GLY A 108 8.83 -10.17 -5.32
C GLY A 108 8.44 -10.44 -3.86
N GLY A 109 9.31 -10.16 -2.89
CA GLY A 109 8.99 -10.18 -1.46
C GLY A 109 8.18 -8.97 -1.03
N THR A 110 7.39 -9.11 0.04
CA THR A 110 6.50 -8.05 0.55
C THR A 110 6.73 -7.79 2.03
N VAL A 111 6.81 -6.51 2.41
CA VAL A 111 6.68 -6.06 3.81
C VAL A 111 5.39 -5.27 3.95
N ALA A 112 4.54 -5.67 4.88
CA ALA A 112 3.27 -5.01 5.19
C ALA A 112 3.19 -4.76 6.71
N PRO A 113 3.59 -3.59 7.23
CA PRO A 113 3.57 -3.34 8.66
C PRO A 113 2.19 -3.54 9.30
N GLY A 114 2.17 -3.97 10.58
CA GLY A 114 0.95 -4.15 11.36
C GLY A 114 0.20 -5.46 11.09
N GLU A 115 -0.84 -5.77 11.88
CA GLU A 115 -1.96 -6.61 11.39
C GLU A 115 -3.04 -5.74 10.71
N SER A 116 -2.59 -4.57 10.26
CA SER A 116 -3.23 -3.45 9.59
C SER A 116 -4.54 -2.94 10.18
N PRO A 117 -4.56 -1.70 10.70
CA PRO A 117 -3.40 -0.83 10.93
C PRO A 117 -2.43 -1.32 12.02
N GLY A 118 -1.14 -0.98 11.94
CA GLY A 118 -0.14 -1.28 12.99
C GLY A 118 1.27 -0.76 12.71
N CYS A 119 2.18 -0.97 13.68
CA CYS A 119 3.58 -0.57 13.55
C CYS A 119 4.53 -1.76 13.61
N LEU A 120 5.42 -1.89 12.63
CA LEU A 120 6.49 -2.89 12.62
C LEU A 120 7.84 -2.21 12.88
N ASN A 121 8.55 -2.64 13.92
CA ASN A 121 9.87 -2.11 14.27
C ASN A 121 10.96 -2.98 13.65
N VAL A 122 11.94 -2.36 12.99
CA VAL A 122 13.00 -3.06 12.24
C VAL A 122 14.37 -2.41 12.48
N GLY A 123 15.44 -3.19 12.27
CA GLY A 123 16.81 -2.71 12.16
C GLY A 123 17.16 -2.23 10.74
N ASP A 124 18.42 -2.39 10.35
CA ASP A 124 18.89 -2.08 8.98
C ASP A 124 18.01 -2.74 7.92
N THR A 125 17.47 -1.95 7.00
CA THR A 125 16.52 -2.40 6.00
C THR A 125 17.01 -2.13 4.58
N THR A 126 16.93 -3.14 3.73
CA THR A 126 17.21 -3.00 2.29
C THR A 126 16.12 -3.67 1.49
N PHE A 127 15.49 -2.90 0.62
CA PHE A 127 14.61 -3.41 -0.41
C PHE A 127 15.37 -3.59 -1.73
N THR A 128 14.98 -4.59 -2.51
CA THR A 128 15.49 -4.81 -3.86
C THR A 128 14.44 -4.41 -4.89
N SER A 129 14.84 -3.87 -6.03
CA SER A 129 13.89 -3.53 -7.10
C SER A 129 12.93 -4.69 -7.43
N GLY A 130 11.64 -4.36 -7.50
CA GLY A 130 10.56 -5.33 -7.69
C GLY A 130 10.06 -6.02 -6.42
N SER A 131 10.58 -5.69 -5.24
CA SER A 131 9.91 -5.98 -3.96
C SER A 131 8.72 -5.02 -3.72
N ASN A 132 7.96 -5.27 -2.66
CA ASN A 132 6.75 -4.52 -2.33
C ASN A 132 6.77 -4.02 -0.88
N PHE A 133 6.22 -2.83 -0.69
CA PHE A 133 5.92 -2.25 0.62
C PHE A 133 4.46 -1.83 0.64
N ASP A 134 3.67 -2.48 1.50
CA ASP A 134 2.21 -2.34 1.54
C ASP A 134 1.81 -1.58 2.82
N VAL A 135 0.99 -0.54 2.68
CA VAL A 135 0.52 0.28 3.81
C VAL A 135 -0.95 0.66 3.69
N GLU A 136 -1.68 0.52 4.79
CA GLU A 136 -3.07 0.92 4.93
C GLU A 136 -3.21 2.27 5.65
N LEU A 137 -4.08 3.15 5.14
CA LEU A 137 -4.45 4.42 5.76
C LEU A 137 -5.94 4.41 6.18
N GLY A 138 -6.20 4.48 7.48
CA GLY A 138 -7.53 4.41 8.09
C GLY A 138 -7.91 5.62 8.95
N GLY A 139 -6.99 6.55 9.18
CA GLY A 139 -7.13 7.71 10.07
C GLY A 139 -5.75 8.27 10.42
N THR A 140 -5.68 9.31 11.26
CA THR A 140 -4.44 10.06 11.51
C THR A 140 -3.66 9.58 12.74
N ASN A 141 -4.19 8.63 13.52
CA ASN A 141 -3.49 8.09 14.67
C ASN A 141 -2.49 7.00 14.24
N VAL A 142 -1.20 7.23 14.51
CA VAL A 142 -0.11 6.31 14.15
C VAL A 142 -0.28 4.94 14.83
N CYS A 143 0.18 3.87 14.16
CA CYS A 143 0.15 2.48 14.63
C CYS A 143 -1.25 1.90 14.94
N THR A 144 -2.32 2.67 14.78
CA THR A 144 -3.67 2.30 15.24
C THR A 144 -4.71 2.60 14.19
N GLU A 145 -4.52 3.67 13.42
CA GLU A 145 -5.36 4.02 12.29
C GLU A 145 -4.60 3.99 10.96
N TYR A 146 -3.27 3.94 10.94
CA TYR A 146 -2.51 3.68 9.72
C TYR A 146 -1.23 2.89 10.00
N ASP A 147 -0.72 2.24 8.95
CA ASP A 147 0.50 1.44 9.02
C ASP A 147 1.75 2.31 9.01
N GLN A 148 2.71 1.95 9.87
CA GLN A 148 4.03 2.57 9.87
C GLN A 148 5.12 1.52 10.08
N MET A 149 6.19 1.63 9.29
CA MET A 149 7.43 0.93 9.55
C MET A 149 8.36 1.85 10.34
N VAL A 150 8.84 1.41 11.50
CA VAL A 150 9.79 2.16 12.33
C VAL A 150 11.17 1.53 12.16
N VAL A 151 12.08 2.28 11.55
CA VAL A 151 13.43 1.84 11.22
C VAL A 151 14.39 2.45 12.22
N THR A 152 15.08 1.60 12.98
CA THR A 152 16.10 2.00 13.97
C THR A 152 17.53 1.96 13.42
N GLY A 153 17.70 1.45 12.19
CA GLY A 153 18.95 1.44 11.44
C GLY A 153 18.86 2.23 10.13
N THR A 154 19.71 1.88 9.18
CA THR A 154 19.68 2.45 7.83
C THR A 154 18.50 1.91 7.00
N ILE A 155 18.03 2.69 6.02
CA ILE A 155 17.06 2.22 5.04
C ILE A 155 17.45 2.57 3.60
N ASP A 156 17.45 1.55 2.75
CA ASP A 156 17.52 1.66 1.28
C ASP A 156 16.22 1.12 0.66
N LEU A 157 15.49 1.98 -0.05
CA LEU A 157 14.24 1.63 -0.70
C LEU A 157 14.42 0.89 -2.03
N GLY A 158 15.62 0.92 -2.62
CA GLY A 158 16.02 0.07 -3.76
C GLY A 158 15.11 0.05 -5.00
N GLY A 159 14.17 0.99 -5.14
CA GLY A 159 13.13 0.93 -6.18
C GLY A 159 12.04 -0.11 -5.91
N ALA A 160 11.68 -0.35 -4.65
CA ALA A 160 10.50 -1.13 -4.27
C ALA A 160 9.20 -0.47 -4.77
N THR A 161 8.16 -1.27 -4.93
CA THR A 161 6.80 -0.79 -5.23
C THR A 161 6.10 -0.38 -3.93
N LEU A 162 5.64 0.87 -3.84
CA LEU A 162 4.76 1.33 -2.77
C LEU A 162 3.31 1.02 -3.13
N ASN A 163 2.65 0.17 -2.34
CA ASN A 163 1.22 -0.11 -2.46
C ASN A 163 0.50 0.53 -1.27
N THR A 164 -0.55 1.30 -1.57
CA THR A 164 -1.29 2.06 -0.57
C THR A 164 -2.77 1.80 -0.72
N SER A 165 -3.50 1.65 0.39
CA SER A 165 -4.96 1.53 0.36
C SER A 165 -5.64 2.28 1.51
N PHE A 166 -6.87 2.71 1.30
CA PHE A 166 -7.74 3.16 2.40
C PHE A 166 -8.49 2.01 3.05
N VAL A 167 -8.57 2.02 4.38
CA VAL A 167 -9.32 1.04 5.18
C VAL A 167 -10.35 1.72 6.09
N ASN A 168 -11.22 0.92 6.72
CA ASN A 168 -12.19 1.38 7.73
C ASN A 168 -13.12 2.54 7.28
N GLY A 169 -13.36 2.68 5.98
CA GLY A 169 -14.18 3.77 5.43
C GLY A 169 -13.50 5.14 5.46
N PHE A 170 -12.18 5.17 5.61
CA PHE A 170 -11.41 6.40 5.72
C PHE A 170 -11.59 7.31 4.49
N THR A 171 -11.70 8.61 4.77
CA THR A 171 -11.75 9.67 3.77
C THR A 171 -10.73 10.74 4.14
N ALA A 172 -9.71 10.90 3.30
CA ALA A 172 -8.66 11.88 3.53
C ALA A 172 -9.19 13.33 3.44
N SER A 173 -8.63 14.21 4.26
CA SER A 173 -8.93 15.64 4.33
C SER A 173 -7.67 16.47 4.11
N SER A 174 -7.79 17.55 3.33
CA SER A 174 -6.67 18.36 2.85
C SER A 174 -5.65 18.67 3.95
N GLY A 175 -4.36 18.47 3.66
CA GLY A 175 -3.25 18.76 4.58
C GLY A 175 -2.94 17.65 5.59
N GLN A 176 -3.71 16.56 5.62
CA GLN A 176 -3.35 15.37 6.38
C GLN A 176 -2.04 14.77 5.85
N SER A 177 -1.18 14.32 6.75
CA SER A 177 0.09 13.69 6.43
C SER A 177 0.26 12.39 7.21
N PHE A 178 0.93 11.42 6.59
CA PHE A 178 1.12 10.07 7.10
C PHE A 178 2.59 9.70 6.99
N VAL A 179 3.26 9.51 8.13
CA VAL A 179 4.65 9.02 8.19
C VAL A 179 4.61 7.51 8.03
N ILE A 180 4.73 7.01 6.80
CA ILE A 180 4.61 5.58 6.49
C ILE A 180 5.91 4.81 6.79
N ILE A 181 7.04 5.52 6.79
CA ILE A 181 8.31 5.03 7.30
C ILE A 181 8.86 6.11 8.21
N SER A 182 9.02 5.76 9.49
CA SER A 182 9.71 6.57 10.48
C SER A 182 11.15 6.08 10.59
N ASN A 183 12.11 6.93 10.24
CA ASN A 183 13.53 6.62 10.29
C ASN A 183 14.15 7.27 11.52
N ASP A 184 14.15 6.54 12.64
CA ASP A 184 14.56 7.03 13.97
C ASP A 184 16.08 7.29 14.08
N GLY A 185 16.84 6.94 13.04
CA GLY A 185 18.25 7.28 12.89
C GLY A 185 18.49 8.74 12.47
N THR A 186 19.75 9.10 12.23
CA THR A 186 20.10 10.43 11.67
C THR A 186 20.45 10.36 10.19
N GLU A 187 20.65 9.14 9.70
CA GLU A 187 20.96 8.81 8.33
C GLU A 187 19.73 9.08 7.46
N ALA A 188 19.95 9.62 6.26
CA ALA A 188 18.86 9.82 5.32
C ALA A 188 18.31 8.49 4.79
N VAL A 189 17.02 8.48 4.44
CA VAL A 189 16.46 7.43 3.57
C VAL A 189 17.24 7.44 2.25
N THR A 190 17.74 6.28 1.85
CA THR A 190 18.45 6.12 0.58
C THR A 190 17.57 5.43 -0.45
N GLY A 191 17.79 5.75 -1.73
CA GLY A 191 16.92 5.32 -2.82
C GLY A 191 15.54 5.98 -2.77
N THR A 192 14.64 5.54 -3.66
CA THR A 192 13.22 5.92 -3.67
C THR A 192 12.38 4.70 -4.00
N PHE A 193 11.06 4.81 -3.82
CA PHE A 193 10.14 3.85 -4.42
C PHE A 193 10.16 3.97 -5.96
N ALA A 194 9.79 2.90 -6.66
CA ALA A 194 9.79 2.83 -8.12
C ALA A 194 8.91 3.93 -8.73
N GLY A 195 9.52 4.80 -9.56
CA GLY A 195 8.81 5.87 -10.26
C GLY A 195 8.35 7.04 -9.37
N LEU A 196 8.69 7.03 -8.08
CA LEU A 196 8.28 8.03 -7.12
C LEU A 196 9.50 8.84 -6.65
N ALA A 197 9.90 9.84 -7.41
CA ALA A 197 10.92 10.80 -6.95
C ALA A 197 10.38 11.68 -5.81
N GLN A 198 11.26 12.44 -5.14
CA GLN A 198 10.84 13.45 -4.14
C GLN A 198 9.75 14.36 -4.71
N GLY A 199 8.63 14.49 -3.98
CA GLY A 199 7.48 15.30 -4.37
C GLY A 199 6.56 14.67 -5.42
N ALA A 200 6.81 13.42 -5.85
CA ALA A 200 5.96 12.72 -6.80
C ALA A 200 4.55 12.51 -6.25
N THR A 201 3.58 12.38 -7.16
CA THR A 201 2.19 12.08 -6.81
C THR A 201 1.99 10.59 -6.59
N VAL A 202 1.40 10.23 -5.45
CA VAL A 202 0.93 8.89 -5.12
C VAL A 202 -0.60 8.92 -5.11
N THR A 203 -1.25 8.05 -5.88
CA THR A 203 -2.71 7.97 -5.91
C THR A 203 -3.18 6.84 -5.00
N VAL A 204 -3.85 7.18 -3.90
CA VAL A 204 -4.45 6.24 -2.94
C VAL A 204 -5.96 6.26 -3.13
N ASN A 205 -6.55 5.16 -3.58
CA ASN A 205 -8.01 5.04 -3.82
C ASN A 205 -8.60 6.22 -4.64
N GLY A 206 -7.85 6.75 -5.62
CA GLY A 206 -8.26 7.88 -6.47
C GLY A 206 -7.96 9.27 -5.89
N VAL A 207 -7.39 9.35 -4.70
CA VAL A 207 -6.98 10.58 -4.01
C VAL A 207 -5.48 10.79 -4.18
N ASN A 208 -5.06 12.01 -4.52
CA ASN A 208 -3.65 12.32 -4.81
C ASN A 208 -2.91 12.87 -3.59
N PHE A 209 -1.84 12.18 -3.21
CA PHE A 209 -0.87 12.56 -2.19
C PHE A 209 0.45 12.96 -2.85
N THR A 210 1.27 13.74 -2.16
CA THR A 210 2.69 13.89 -2.48
C THR A 210 3.54 13.06 -1.54
N ILE A 211 4.59 12.43 -2.07
CA ILE A 211 5.58 11.73 -1.24
C ILE A 211 6.80 12.61 -0.95
N SER A 212 7.32 12.51 0.27
CA SER A 212 8.59 13.10 0.72
C SER A 212 9.46 12.02 1.34
N TYR A 213 10.77 12.04 1.09
CA TYR A 213 11.79 11.16 1.69
C TYR A 213 12.64 11.85 2.76
N ASN A 214 12.32 13.11 3.03
CA ASN A 214 12.91 13.96 4.07
C ASN A 214 11.81 14.70 4.84
N GLY A 215 10.64 14.06 4.98
CA GLY A 215 9.53 14.60 5.76
C GLY A 215 9.70 14.35 7.25
N GLY A 216 8.63 14.56 8.01
CA GLY A 216 8.60 14.28 9.45
C GLY A 216 9.62 15.12 10.21
N ASP A 217 10.58 14.49 10.85
CA ASP A 217 11.70 15.14 11.54
C ASP A 217 12.92 15.47 10.65
N GLY A 218 12.89 15.06 9.39
CA GLY A 218 13.87 15.46 8.35
C GLY A 218 14.41 14.31 7.51
N ASN A 219 14.15 13.06 7.89
CA ASN A 219 14.60 11.86 7.19
C ASN A 219 13.52 10.77 7.09
N ASP A 220 12.25 11.12 7.26
CA ASP A 220 11.11 10.20 7.16
C ASP A 220 10.51 10.12 5.75
N VAL A 221 9.82 9.00 5.47
CA VAL A 221 8.96 8.88 4.28
C VAL A 221 7.51 9.25 4.61
N VAL A 222 7.03 10.32 3.99
CA VAL A 222 5.74 10.93 4.33
C VAL A 222 4.85 11.08 3.10
N LEU A 223 3.59 10.67 3.23
CA LEU A 223 2.53 10.97 2.27
C LEU A 223 1.72 12.16 2.78
N THR A 224 1.62 13.24 2.00
CA THR A 224 0.80 14.42 2.33
C THR A 224 -0.33 14.56 1.34
N PHE A 225 -1.57 14.62 1.82
CA PHE A 225 -2.72 14.81 0.96
C PHE A 225 -2.75 16.23 0.40
N LEU A 226 -2.72 16.33 -0.93
CA LEU A 226 -2.91 17.60 -1.62
C LEU A 226 -4.36 18.04 -1.47
N SER A 227 -4.60 19.32 -1.21
CA SER A 227 -5.95 19.87 -1.26
C SER A 227 -6.64 19.46 -2.56
N ALA A 228 -7.88 18.97 -2.48
CA ALA A 228 -8.71 18.87 -3.68
C ALA A 228 -8.72 20.25 -4.36
N PRO A 229 -8.66 20.33 -5.70
CA PRO A 229 -8.87 21.60 -6.39
C PRO A 229 -10.14 22.20 -5.81
N GLY A 230 -10.04 23.42 -5.26
CA GLY A 230 -11.22 24.10 -4.76
C GLY A 230 -12.30 24.00 -5.84
N THR A 231 -13.51 23.61 -5.46
CA THR A 231 -14.65 23.70 -6.40
C THR A 231 -14.56 25.08 -7.03
N PRO A 232 -14.56 25.20 -8.37
CA PRO A 232 -14.59 26.50 -9.01
C PRO A 232 -15.66 27.30 -8.29
N ASP A 233 -15.28 28.46 -7.74
CA ASP A 233 -16.24 29.35 -7.12
C ASP A 233 -17.35 29.51 -8.16
N SER A 234 -18.53 28.98 -7.85
CA SER A 234 -19.65 28.97 -8.77
C SER A 234 -20.27 30.36 -8.88
N GLY A 235 -19.59 31.39 -8.37
CA GLY A 235 -20.00 32.78 -8.40
C GLY A 235 -21.13 33.06 -7.42
N PHE A 236 -21.52 32.10 -6.58
CA PHE A 236 -22.62 32.26 -5.63
C PHE A 236 -22.19 32.98 -4.34
N GLU A 237 -20.89 33.04 -4.00
CA GLU A 237 -20.39 33.81 -2.85
C GLU A 237 -20.43 35.33 -3.09
N ILE A 238 -20.25 35.79 -4.34
CA ILE A 238 -20.37 37.21 -4.70
C ILE A 238 -21.81 37.74 -4.50
N ILE A 239 -22.82 36.86 -4.51
CA ILE A 239 -24.22 37.22 -4.30
C ILE A 239 -24.55 37.42 -2.81
N ARG A 240 -23.79 36.80 -1.88
CA ARG A 240 -24.06 36.88 -0.43
C ARG A 240 -23.47 38.10 0.26
N LEU A 241 -22.37 38.65 -0.25
CA LEU A 241 -21.66 39.77 0.40
C LEU A 241 -22.15 41.16 -0.05
N ASN A 242 -23.04 41.25 -1.03
CA ASN A 242 -23.51 42.54 -1.52
C ASN A 242 -24.97 42.47 -2.05
N PRO A 243 -26.00 42.38 -1.18
CA PRO A 243 -27.40 42.29 -1.63
C PRO A 243 -27.88 43.52 -2.42
N ILE A 244 -27.09 44.60 -2.44
CA ILE A 244 -27.36 45.85 -3.18
C ILE A 244 -26.90 45.76 -4.65
N LEU A 245 -25.93 44.90 -5.01
CA LEU A 245 -25.47 44.75 -6.40
C LEU A 245 -26.35 43.83 -7.25
N THR A 246 -27.19 42.99 -6.63
CA THR A 246 -28.07 42.04 -7.33
C THR A 246 -29.34 42.68 -7.92
N LEU A 247 -29.51 44.01 -7.82
CA LEU A 247 -30.67 44.74 -8.38
C LEU A 247 -30.36 45.53 -9.66
N ILE A 248 -29.10 45.60 -10.10
CA ILE A 248 -28.69 46.47 -11.23
C ILE A 248 -28.57 45.69 -12.56
N THR A 249 -28.52 44.35 -12.56
CA THR A 249 -28.39 43.57 -13.80
C THR A 249 -29.71 43.06 -14.39
N THR A 250 -30.86 43.20 -13.71
CA THR A 250 -32.18 42.78 -14.25
C THR A 250 -33.13 43.94 -14.58
N THR A 251 -32.80 45.19 -14.22
CA THR A 251 -33.68 46.35 -14.49
C THR A 251 -33.40 47.07 -15.81
N SER A 252 -32.28 46.81 -16.49
CA SER A 252 -32.00 47.42 -17.81
C SER A 252 -32.67 46.73 -19.00
N LEU A 253 -33.25 45.52 -18.83
CA LEU A 253 -34.03 44.86 -19.89
C LEU A 253 -35.54 45.15 -19.79
N ALA A 254 -36.08 45.37 -18.58
CA ALA A 254 -37.51 45.66 -18.41
C ALA A 254 -37.89 47.12 -18.81
N GLY A 255 -36.98 48.08 -18.61
CA GLY A 255 -37.21 49.48 -19.01
C GLY A 255 -37.21 49.70 -20.53
N ALA A 256 -36.34 48.99 -21.26
CA ALA A 256 -36.28 49.08 -22.73
C ALA A 256 -37.50 48.44 -23.40
N ILE A 257 -38.05 47.37 -22.83
CA ILE A 257 -39.24 46.68 -23.36
C ILE A 257 -40.53 47.51 -23.14
N MET A 258 -40.66 48.25 -22.02
CA MET A 258 -41.84 49.09 -21.78
C MET A 258 -41.90 50.36 -22.65
N ILE A 259 -40.75 50.95 -23.01
CA ILE A 259 -40.72 52.16 -23.88
C ILE A 259 -41.05 51.80 -25.34
N ILE A 260 -40.71 50.60 -25.81
CA ILE A 260 -41.04 50.12 -27.17
C ILE A 260 -42.55 49.83 -27.30
N HIS A 261 -43.20 49.29 -26.26
CA HIS A 261 -44.64 49.01 -26.30
C HIS A 261 -45.51 50.28 -26.32
N ARG A 262 -45.12 51.36 -25.63
CA ARG A 262 -45.89 52.61 -25.59
C ARG A 262 -45.83 53.39 -26.92
N LYS A 263 -44.73 53.27 -27.68
CA LYS A 263 -44.58 54.00 -28.96
C LYS A 263 -45.32 53.35 -30.13
N TYR A 264 -45.60 52.04 -30.08
CA TYR A 264 -46.38 51.34 -31.12
C TYR A 264 -47.90 51.46 -30.93
N GLY A 265 -48.39 51.67 -29.70
CA GLY A 265 -49.82 51.83 -29.42
C GLY A 265 -50.43 53.16 -29.90
N GLU A 266 -49.63 54.24 -30.00
CA GLU A 266 -50.11 55.56 -30.46
C GLU A 266 -50.07 55.74 -31.99
N ILE A 267 -49.40 54.87 -32.74
CA ILE A 267 -49.31 54.96 -34.22
C ILE A 267 -50.49 54.24 -34.89
N ASN A 268 -51.11 53.27 -34.22
CA ASN A 268 -52.21 52.46 -34.77
C ASN A 268 -53.62 52.98 -34.45
N ASN A 269 -53.74 54.21 -33.93
CA ASN A 269 -55.03 54.81 -33.57
C ASN A 269 -55.22 56.23 -34.16
N LYS A 270 -54.89 56.39 -35.45
CA LYS A 270 -55.31 57.50 -36.31
C LYS A 270 -55.75 56.98 -37.66
#